data_AF-A0A8B8CK93-F1
#
_entry.id   AF-A0A8B8CK93-F1
#
_cell.length_a   1.000
_cell.length_b   1.000
_cell.length_c   1.000
_cell.angle_alpha   90.00
_cell.angle_beta   90.00
_cell.angle_gamma   90.00
#
_symmetry.space_group_name_H-M   'P 1'
#
loop_
_entity.id
_entity.type
_entity.pdbx_description
1 polymer ?
#
loop_
_entity_poly.entity_id
_entity_poly.type
_entity_poly.pdbx_seq_one_letter_code
_entity_poly.pdbx_strand_id
1 'polypeptide(L)'
;MEALIKVLFIMTSHSEMGHTGLKTGWFLKEVAYPYDVFTKASFQVDFMSPKGGLAPMDPGSGVECQDDPVCQMFVSSGAIDRLNTTMTPSQVNISEYQVIFYPGGHGPMFDLPNNDDIAQLTLAAYESGAIVSAVCHGTVGFVPVRHSNGLSLVQGQTITSFTNAEEAAGNFYNVVPFLLETKLRMLGAHFVSGPNFKPNVQTSGRLVTGQNPQSAKPLAEQVVRLVRHHFPSHQGSN
;
A
#
# COMPACT_ATOMS: atom_id res chain seq x y z
N MET A 1 -25.09 1.06 -16.29
CA MET A 1 -24.33 1.59 -15.15
C MET A 1 -22.87 1.25 -15.40
N GLU A 2 -21.97 2.24 -15.36
CA GLU A 2 -20.54 1.93 -15.36
C GLU A 2 -20.24 1.00 -14.17
N ALA A 3 -19.38 0.00 -14.38
CA ALA A 3 -18.99 -0.90 -13.29
C ALA A 3 -18.26 -0.07 -12.22
N LEU A 4 -18.76 -0.10 -10.99
CA LEU A 4 -18.16 0.59 -9.86
C LEU A 4 -16.79 -0.02 -9.57
N ILE A 5 -15.72 0.78 -9.69
CA ILE A 5 -14.38 0.35 -9.31
C ILE A 5 -14.21 0.45 -7.81
N LYS A 6 -13.80 -0.65 -7.17
CA LYS A 6 -13.48 -0.71 -5.74
C LYS A 6 -11.99 -0.90 -5.52
N VAL A 7 -11.46 -0.15 -4.55
CA VAL A 7 -10.08 -0.22 -4.06
C VAL A 7 -10.09 -0.67 -2.61
N LEU A 8 -9.34 -1.72 -2.29
CA LEU A 8 -9.14 -2.18 -0.92
C LEU A 8 -7.80 -1.70 -0.39
N PHE A 9 -7.84 -0.85 0.63
CA PHE A 9 -6.66 -0.43 1.39
C PHE A 9 -6.40 -1.46 2.49
N ILE A 10 -5.23 -2.10 2.43
CA ILE A 10 -4.80 -3.07 3.44
C ILE A 10 -3.85 -2.37 4.40
N MET A 11 -4.40 -1.98 5.55
CA MET A 11 -3.73 -1.21 6.60
C MET A 11 -2.98 -2.15 7.55
N THR A 12 -1.96 -1.61 8.24
CA THR A 12 -1.40 -2.27 9.43
C THR A 12 -2.37 -2.19 10.61
N SER A 13 -2.27 -3.14 11.53
CA SER A 13 -2.83 -3.08 12.89
C SER A 13 -1.73 -2.89 13.96
N HIS A 14 -0.48 -2.61 13.56
CA HIS A 14 0.67 -2.51 14.45
C HIS A 14 0.98 -1.07 14.84
N SER A 15 1.17 -0.79 16.14
CA SER A 15 1.32 0.57 16.68
C SER A 15 2.65 0.87 17.35
N GLU A 16 3.55 -0.12 17.51
CA GLU A 16 4.82 0.05 18.23
C GLU A 16 6.02 -0.03 17.28
N MET A 17 7.02 0.82 17.49
CA MET A 17 8.26 0.78 16.73
C MET A 17 9.25 -0.19 17.39
N GLY A 18 9.01 -1.49 17.20
CA GLY A 18 9.83 -2.57 17.76
C GLY A 18 10.01 -2.44 19.28
N HIS A 19 11.25 -2.40 19.74
CA HIS A 19 11.59 -2.31 21.17
C HIS A 19 11.90 -0.88 21.65
N THR A 20 11.67 0.13 20.82
CA THR A 20 12.11 1.51 21.11
C THR A 20 11.23 2.26 22.10
N GLY A 21 10.01 1.78 22.34
CA GLY A 21 8.97 2.50 23.08
C GLY A 21 8.30 3.64 22.30
N LEU A 22 8.73 3.90 21.06
CA LEU A 22 8.07 4.86 20.16
C LEU A 22 6.83 4.21 19.51
N LYS A 23 5.87 5.06 19.12
CA LYS A 23 4.70 4.64 18.35
C LYS A 23 4.98 4.70 16.85
N THR A 24 4.26 3.88 16.09
CA THR A 24 4.20 3.91 14.63
C THR A 24 2.81 3.49 14.15
N GLY A 25 2.67 3.29 12.85
CA GLY A 25 1.43 2.89 12.22
C GLY A 25 1.53 3.00 10.71
N TRP A 26 0.39 3.29 10.07
CA TRP A 26 0.37 3.71 8.67
C TRP A 26 0.75 5.19 8.53
N PHE A 27 1.36 5.56 7.40
CA PHE A 27 1.83 6.93 7.15
C PHE A 27 0.76 7.81 6.48
N LEU A 28 0.46 8.99 7.04
CA LEU A 28 -0.69 9.80 6.62
C LEU A 28 -0.69 10.23 5.15
N LYS A 29 0.44 10.71 4.61
CA LYS A 29 0.54 11.06 3.18
C LYS A 29 0.26 9.87 2.26
N GLU A 30 0.61 8.67 2.71
CA GLU A 30 0.48 7.45 1.92
C GLU A 30 -0.95 6.89 1.92
N VAL A 31 -1.84 7.45 2.73
CA VAL A 31 -3.29 7.19 2.67
C VAL A 31 -4.04 8.37 2.05
N ALA A 32 -3.76 9.59 2.51
CA ALA A 32 -4.49 10.79 2.09
C ALA A 32 -4.38 11.06 0.59
N TYR A 33 -3.16 11.00 0.03
CA TYR A 33 -2.97 11.27 -1.39
C TYR A 33 -3.58 10.19 -2.30
N PRO A 34 -3.37 8.87 -2.05
CA PRO A 34 -4.06 7.84 -2.82
C PRO A 34 -5.58 7.89 -2.68
N TYR A 35 -6.10 8.14 -1.47
CA TYR A 35 -7.54 8.31 -1.24
C TYR A 35 -8.12 9.45 -2.08
N ASP A 36 -7.48 10.63 -2.07
CA ASP A 36 -7.90 11.79 -2.87
C ASP A 36 -7.89 11.46 -4.38
N VAL A 37 -6.83 10.81 -4.87
CA VAL A 37 -6.73 10.43 -6.29
C VAL A 37 -7.80 9.41 -6.69
N PHE A 38 -8.00 8.36 -5.90
CA PHE A 38 -8.99 7.31 -6.21
C PHE A 38 -10.43 7.84 -6.13
N THR A 39 -10.75 8.64 -5.11
CA THR A 39 -12.11 9.19 -4.98
C THR A 39 -12.42 10.22 -6.07
N LYS A 40 -11.46 11.05 -6.50
CA LYS A 40 -11.61 11.92 -7.68
C LYS A 40 -11.75 11.15 -8.99
N ALA A 41 -11.27 9.91 -9.03
CA ALA A 41 -11.50 9.00 -10.15
C ALA A 41 -12.83 8.22 -10.03
N SER A 42 -13.69 8.57 -9.07
CA SER A 42 -14.97 7.89 -8.76
C SER A 42 -14.81 6.44 -8.30
N PHE A 43 -13.65 6.06 -7.76
CA PHE A 43 -13.44 4.74 -7.18
C PHE A 43 -13.94 4.73 -5.74
N GLN A 44 -14.60 3.64 -5.34
CA GLN A 44 -14.96 3.41 -3.95
C GLN A 44 -13.75 2.85 -3.19
N VAL A 45 -13.43 3.43 -2.05
CA VAL A 45 -12.33 2.97 -1.18
C VAL A 45 -12.91 2.29 0.06
N ASP A 46 -12.43 1.08 0.34
CA ASP A 46 -12.68 0.35 1.57
C ASP A 46 -11.38 0.04 2.32
N PHE A 47 -11.47 -0.19 3.63
CA PHE A 47 -10.32 -0.42 4.50
C PHE A 47 -10.43 -1.76 5.22
N MET A 48 -9.36 -2.52 5.20
CA MET A 48 -9.17 -3.70 6.04
C MET A 48 -7.85 -3.61 6.81
N SER A 49 -7.72 -4.38 7.88
CA SER A 49 -6.43 -4.58 8.56
C SER A 49 -6.35 -6.00 9.13
N PRO A 50 -5.16 -6.52 9.46
CA PRO A 50 -4.99 -7.86 10.04
C PRO A 50 -5.95 -8.18 11.19
N LYS A 51 -6.16 -7.23 12.11
CA LYS A 51 -7.01 -7.40 13.29
C LYS A 51 -8.42 -6.84 13.12
N GLY A 52 -8.71 -6.14 12.02
CA GLY A 52 -9.87 -5.25 11.92
C GLY A 52 -9.84 -4.14 12.98
N GLY A 53 -10.92 -3.37 13.07
CA GLY A 53 -11.03 -2.28 14.04
C GLY A 53 -10.05 -1.15 13.77
N LEU A 54 -9.40 -0.64 14.82
CA LEU A 54 -8.49 0.49 14.73
C LEU A 54 -7.21 0.13 13.96
N ALA A 55 -6.98 0.79 12.83
CA ALA A 55 -5.69 0.88 12.16
C ALA A 55 -4.93 2.10 12.70
N PRO A 56 -3.80 1.92 13.43
CA PRO A 56 -3.10 3.02 14.07
C PRO A 56 -2.34 3.88 13.04
N MET A 57 -2.50 5.21 13.14
CA MET A 57 -1.70 6.16 12.37
C MET A 57 -0.33 6.34 13.02
N ASP A 58 0.73 6.45 12.22
CA ASP A 58 2.02 6.91 12.71
C ASP A 58 1.92 8.38 13.18
N PRO A 59 2.17 8.68 14.48
CA PRO A 59 1.99 10.04 15.00
C PRO A 59 2.92 11.06 14.35
N GLY A 60 4.13 10.66 13.96
CA GLY A 60 5.10 11.53 13.28
C GLY A 60 4.58 11.98 11.92
N SER A 61 3.90 11.08 11.20
CA SER A 61 3.26 11.43 9.92
C SER A 61 2.14 12.45 10.06
N GLY A 62 1.42 12.43 11.20
CA GLY A 62 0.40 13.43 11.54
C GLY A 62 1.01 14.82 11.75
N VAL A 63 2.15 14.89 12.46
CA VAL A 63 2.88 16.15 12.66
C VAL A 63 3.41 16.69 11.33
N GLU A 64 3.97 15.85 10.46
CA GLU A 64 4.48 16.27 9.15
C GLU A 64 3.37 16.81 8.22
N CYS A 65 2.13 16.37 8.41
CA CYS A 65 0.98 16.74 7.60
C CYS A 65 0.20 17.95 8.12
N GLN A 66 0.64 18.63 9.18
CA GLN A 66 -0.11 19.74 9.80
C GLN A 66 -0.46 20.85 8.80
N ASP A 67 0.46 21.19 7.89
CA ASP A 67 0.28 22.23 6.88
C ASP A 67 0.01 21.68 5.46
N ASP A 68 -0.18 20.36 5.31
CA ASP A 68 -0.46 19.74 4.02
C ASP A 68 -1.97 19.74 3.73
N PRO A 69 -2.46 20.47 2.72
CA PRO A 69 -3.90 20.60 2.46
C PRO A 69 -4.59 19.26 2.18
N VAL A 70 -3.92 18.33 1.49
CA VAL A 70 -4.51 17.02 1.15
C VAL A 70 -4.62 16.18 2.42
N CYS A 71 -3.61 16.20 3.29
CA CYS A 71 -3.71 15.53 4.59
C CYS A 71 -4.83 16.14 5.45
N GLN A 72 -4.91 17.47 5.55
CA GLN A 72 -5.94 18.15 6.36
C GLN A 72 -7.36 17.87 5.85
N MET A 73 -7.55 17.83 4.53
CA MET A 73 -8.81 17.41 3.92
C MET A 73 -9.17 15.97 4.27
N PHE A 74 -8.21 15.04 4.22
CA PHE A 74 -8.44 13.64 4.59
C PHE A 74 -8.78 13.49 6.07
N VAL A 75 -8.03 14.14 6.97
CA VAL A 75 -8.26 14.09 8.43
C VAL A 75 -9.61 14.71 8.80
N SER A 76 -10.05 15.73 8.08
CA SER A 76 -11.36 16.36 8.30
C SER A 76 -12.51 15.63 7.57
N SER A 77 -12.22 14.54 6.86
CA SER A 77 -13.22 13.76 6.13
C SER A 77 -13.78 12.62 6.97
N GLY A 78 -14.99 12.14 6.66
CA GLY A 78 -15.52 10.92 7.27
C GLY A 78 -14.74 9.63 6.91
N ALA A 79 -13.71 9.71 6.05
CA ALA A 79 -12.89 8.56 5.70
C ALA A 79 -11.95 8.15 6.84
N ILE A 80 -11.41 9.10 7.60
CA ILE A 80 -10.50 8.78 8.71
C ILE A 80 -11.23 8.01 9.81
N ASP A 81 -12.51 8.30 10.05
CA ASP A 81 -13.31 7.59 11.03
C ASP A 81 -13.47 6.10 10.69
N ARG A 82 -13.49 5.76 9.40
CA ARG A 82 -13.55 4.36 8.92
C ARG A 82 -12.28 3.57 9.23
N LEU A 83 -11.16 4.24 9.50
CA LEU A 83 -9.93 3.59 9.96
C LEU A 83 -10.00 3.15 11.43
N ASN A 84 -11.02 3.59 12.19
CA ASN A 84 -11.29 3.07 13.53
C ASN A 84 -12.09 1.75 13.51
N THR A 85 -12.67 1.39 12.35
CA THR A 85 -13.59 0.26 12.18
C THR A 85 -13.27 -0.55 10.91
N THR A 86 -11.98 -0.75 10.62
CA THR A 86 -11.54 -1.52 9.45
C THR A 86 -12.09 -2.94 9.47
N MET A 87 -12.34 -3.50 8.29
CA MET A 87 -12.76 -4.88 8.14
C MET A 87 -11.64 -5.85 8.56
N THR A 88 -12.01 -7.01 9.09
CA THR A 88 -11.13 -8.17 9.22
C THR A 88 -10.96 -8.86 7.87
N PRO A 89 -9.91 -9.68 7.66
CA PRO A 89 -9.76 -10.46 6.44
C PRO A 89 -10.99 -11.32 6.10
N SER A 90 -11.64 -11.90 7.11
CA SER A 90 -12.85 -12.73 6.94
C SER A 90 -14.10 -11.97 6.49
N GLN A 91 -14.14 -10.64 6.62
CA GLN A 91 -15.25 -9.80 6.18
C GLN A 91 -15.10 -9.34 4.72
N VAL A 92 -13.93 -9.56 4.11
CA VAL A 92 -13.60 -9.07 2.77
C VAL A 92 -13.95 -10.13 1.73
N ASN A 93 -14.84 -9.77 0.81
CA ASN A 93 -15.01 -10.51 -0.44
C ASN A 93 -14.02 -9.98 -1.50
N ILE A 94 -12.87 -10.63 -1.64
CA ILE A 94 -11.75 -10.07 -2.41
C ILE A 94 -12.04 -9.89 -3.91
N SER A 95 -12.95 -10.69 -4.48
CA SER A 95 -13.32 -10.61 -5.90
C SER A 95 -14.07 -9.33 -6.27
N GLU A 96 -14.55 -8.56 -5.28
CA GLU A 96 -15.21 -7.27 -5.51
C GLU A 96 -14.23 -6.15 -5.84
N TYR A 97 -12.93 -6.33 -5.60
CA TYR A 97 -11.93 -5.27 -5.69
C TYR A 97 -11.07 -5.40 -6.95
N GLN A 98 -10.98 -4.31 -7.71
CA GLN A 98 -10.14 -4.22 -8.91
C GLN A 98 -8.75 -3.70 -8.57
N VAL A 99 -8.58 -3.12 -7.39
CA VAL A 99 -7.30 -2.62 -6.89
C VAL A 99 -7.11 -3.04 -5.44
N ILE A 100 -5.95 -3.60 -5.15
CA ILE A 100 -5.44 -3.78 -3.79
C ILE A 100 -4.31 -2.76 -3.57
N PHE A 101 -4.38 -2.01 -2.48
CA PHE A 101 -3.41 -0.96 -2.18
C PHE A 101 -2.88 -1.11 -0.75
N TYR A 102 -1.55 -1.13 -0.62
CA TYR A 102 -0.83 -1.16 0.66
C TYR A 102 -0.16 0.20 0.91
N PRO A 103 -0.72 1.05 1.78
CA PRO A 103 0.02 2.18 2.32
C PRO A 103 1.18 1.68 3.20
N GLY A 104 2.24 2.46 3.29
CA GLY A 104 3.38 2.20 4.17
C GLY A 104 3.27 2.93 5.50
N GLY A 105 4.39 3.49 5.97
CA GLY A 105 4.70 3.65 7.39
C GLY A 105 5.42 2.43 7.93
N HIS A 106 6.04 2.51 9.10
CA HIS A 106 6.84 1.38 9.62
C HIS A 106 6.00 0.25 10.22
N GLY A 107 4.76 0.51 10.66
CA GLY A 107 3.86 -0.50 11.22
C GLY A 107 3.71 -1.78 10.37
N PRO A 108 3.44 -1.68 9.04
CA PRO A 108 3.40 -2.81 8.11
C PRO A 108 4.52 -3.84 8.26
N MET A 109 5.75 -3.40 8.60
CA MET A 109 6.91 -4.29 8.72
C MET A 109 6.74 -5.34 9.82
N PHE A 110 5.87 -5.10 10.80
CA PHE A 110 5.74 -5.94 11.99
C PHE A 110 4.59 -6.93 11.95
N ASP A 111 3.58 -6.73 11.09
CA ASP A 111 2.39 -7.58 11.06
C ASP A 111 2.02 -8.13 9.67
N LEU A 112 2.42 -7.49 8.58
CA LEU A 112 2.14 -7.99 7.23
C LEU A 112 3.09 -9.08 6.71
N PRO A 113 4.41 -9.10 6.98
CA PRO A 113 5.31 -10.07 6.34
C PRO A 113 5.08 -11.53 6.73
N ASN A 114 4.33 -11.78 7.81
CA ASN A 114 4.04 -13.11 8.35
C ASN A 114 2.51 -13.39 8.40
N ASN A 115 1.72 -12.72 7.56
CA ASN A 115 0.27 -12.88 7.53
C ASN A 115 -0.17 -13.66 6.28
N ASP A 116 -0.28 -14.97 6.42
CA ASP A 116 -0.62 -15.88 5.31
C ASP A 116 -2.04 -15.66 4.78
N ASP A 117 -3.00 -15.31 5.65
CA ASP A 117 -4.38 -15.04 5.24
C ASP A 117 -4.46 -13.85 4.30
N ILE A 118 -3.79 -12.74 4.66
CA ILE A 118 -3.69 -11.57 3.78
C ILE A 118 -2.91 -11.93 2.52
N ALA A 119 -1.82 -12.69 2.62
CA ALA A 119 -1.04 -13.09 1.45
C ALA A 119 -1.88 -13.88 0.43
N GLN A 120 -2.76 -14.77 0.90
CA GLN A 120 -3.69 -15.52 0.07
C GLN A 120 -4.76 -14.63 -0.56
N LEU A 121 -5.31 -13.67 0.17
CA LEU A 121 -6.24 -12.69 -0.39
C LEU A 121 -5.58 -11.88 -1.52
N THR A 122 -4.35 -11.43 -1.32
CA THR A 122 -3.59 -10.67 -2.33
C THR A 122 -3.32 -11.50 -3.56
N LEU A 123 -2.93 -12.77 -3.39
CA LEU A 123 -2.74 -13.68 -4.51
C LEU A 123 -4.06 -13.88 -5.28
N ALA A 124 -5.16 -14.14 -4.57
CA ALA A 124 -6.47 -14.34 -5.19
C ALA A 124 -6.94 -13.12 -5.98
N ALA A 125 -6.75 -11.91 -5.44
CA ALA A 125 -6.99 -10.65 -6.16
C ALA A 125 -6.14 -10.56 -7.42
N TYR A 126 -4.83 -10.81 -7.28
CA TYR A 126 -3.89 -10.74 -8.40
C TYR A 126 -4.20 -11.78 -9.48
N GLU A 127 -4.56 -13.00 -9.14
CA GLU A 127 -4.93 -14.04 -10.12
C GLU A 127 -6.28 -13.73 -10.79
N SER A 128 -7.16 -13.01 -10.10
CA SER A 128 -8.46 -12.54 -10.63
C SER A 128 -8.36 -11.29 -11.50
N GLY A 129 -7.16 -10.79 -11.78
CA GLY A 129 -6.95 -9.64 -12.68
C GLY A 129 -6.85 -8.28 -11.98
N ALA A 130 -6.92 -8.22 -10.65
CA ALA A 130 -6.79 -6.95 -9.92
C ALA A 130 -5.39 -6.33 -10.06
N ILE A 131 -5.30 -5.01 -9.99
CA ILE A 131 -4.03 -4.31 -9.82
C ILE A 131 -3.62 -4.40 -8.35
N VAL A 132 -2.39 -4.83 -8.08
CA VAL A 132 -1.85 -4.89 -6.72
C VAL A 132 -0.77 -3.83 -6.60
N SER A 133 -0.90 -2.97 -5.58
CA SER A 133 -0.09 -1.78 -5.48
C SER A 133 0.35 -1.48 -4.06
N ALA A 134 1.53 -0.88 -3.89
CA ALA A 134 2.08 -0.59 -2.58
C ALA A 134 3.05 0.59 -2.62
N VAL A 135 3.17 1.33 -1.54
CA VAL A 135 4.13 2.43 -1.41
C VAL A 135 4.99 2.26 -0.16
N CYS A 136 6.24 2.70 -0.22
CA CYS A 136 7.14 2.75 0.93
C CYS A 136 7.31 1.34 1.53
N HIS A 137 7.12 1.21 2.85
CA HIS A 137 7.13 -0.07 3.54
C HIS A 137 5.88 -0.92 3.30
N GLY A 138 4.80 -0.38 2.74
CA GLY A 138 3.60 -1.15 2.40
C GLY A 138 3.91 -2.32 1.44
N THR A 139 4.99 -2.18 0.65
CA THR A 139 5.50 -3.23 -0.25
C THR A 139 5.91 -4.51 0.50
N VAL A 140 6.10 -4.44 1.81
CA VAL A 140 6.31 -5.61 2.67
C VAL A 140 5.14 -6.60 2.61
N GLY A 141 3.92 -6.13 2.30
CA GLY A 141 2.76 -6.98 2.05
C GLY A 141 2.95 -7.98 0.90
N PHE A 142 3.95 -7.78 0.03
CA PHE A 142 4.26 -8.71 -1.06
C PHE A 142 5.24 -9.82 -0.63
N VAL A 143 5.96 -9.64 0.48
CA VAL A 143 6.97 -10.59 0.98
C VAL A 143 6.41 -12.00 1.23
N PRO A 144 5.21 -12.19 1.80
CA PRO A 144 4.66 -13.54 2.00
C PRO A 144 3.97 -14.11 0.77
N VAL A 145 3.67 -13.31 -0.26
CA VAL A 145 2.84 -13.76 -1.40
C VAL A 145 3.62 -14.70 -2.32
N ARG A 146 3.07 -15.90 -2.55
CA ARG A 146 3.65 -16.95 -3.39
C ARG A 146 2.61 -17.44 -4.39
N HIS A 147 3.00 -17.63 -5.64
CA HIS A 147 2.20 -18.35 -6.62
C HIS A 147 2.06 -19.83 -6.23
N SER A 148 1.12 -20.54 -6.84
CA SER A 148 0.90 -21.98 -6.63
C SER A 148 2.13 -22.86 -6.93
N ASN A 149 3.04 -22.38 -7.79
CA ASN A 149 4.32 -23.02 -8.09
C ASN A 149 5.43 -22.72 -7.05
N GLY A 150 5.11 -22.00 -5.98
CA GLY A 150 6.04 -21.62 -4.90
C GLY A 150 6.91 -20.40 -5.20
N LEU A 151 6.84 -19.82 -6.40
CA LEU A 151 7.61 -18.62 -6.74
C LEU A 151 7.05 -17.37 -6.06
N SER A 152 7.92 -16.44 -5.68
CA SER A 152 7.50 -15.17 -5.08
C SER A 152 6.76 -14.31 -6.10
N LEU A 153 5.71 -13.61 -5.65
CA LEU A 153 4.98 -12.63 -6.47
C LEU A 153 5.91 -11.60 -7.12
N VAL A 154 6.99 -11.22 -6.43
CA VAL A 154 7.94 -10.21 -6.89
C VAL A 154 9.07 -10.76 -7.75
N GLN A 155 9.17 -12.08 -7.93
CA GLN A 155 10.26 -12.68 -8.69
C GLN A 155 10.22 -12.25 -10.16
N GLY A 156 11.32 -11.66 -10.64
CA GLY A 156 11.42 -11.12 -11.99
C GLY A 156 10.61 -9.84 -12.23
N GLN A 157 9.90 -9.32 -11.23
CA GLN A 157 9.11 -8.10 -11.35
C GLN A 157 9.99 -6.87 -11.15
N THR A 158 9.75 -5.82 -11.94
CA THR A 158 10.40 -4.52 -11.73
C THR A 158 9.63 -3.73 -10.68
N ILE A 159 10.23 -3.52 -9.51
CA ILE A 159 9.59 -2.87 -8.36
C ILE A 159 10.53 -1.89 -7.65
N THR A 160 9.96 -1.09 -6.75
CA THR A 160 10.67 -0.29 -5.75
C THR A 160 10.00 -0.46 -4.39
N SER A 161 10.64 0.02 -3.33
CA SER A 161 10.07 0.19 -1.98
C SER A 161 10.86 1.26 -1.24
N PHE A 162 10.59 1.48 0.04
CA PHE A 162 11.50 2.26 0.88
C PHE A 162 12.89 1.62 0.84
N THR A 163 13.90 2.44 0.58
CA THR A 163 15.26 1.95 0.31
C THR A 163 16.04 1.75 1.60
N ASN A 164 17.08 0.90 1.53
CA ASN A 164 18.02 0.74 2.63
C ASN A 164 18.70 2.07 3.01
N ALA A 165 18.93 2.94 2.01
CA ALA A 165 19.55 4.25 2.20
C ALA A 165 18.61 5.24 2.92
N GLU A 166 17.32 5.23 2.59
CA GLU A 166 16.30 6.02 3.30
C GLU A 166 16.10 5.50 4.74
N GLU A 167 16.13 4.18 4.94
CA GLU A 167 16.06 3.56 6.27
C GLU A 167 17.25 3.97 7.17
N ALA A 168 18.46 3.97 6.60
CA ALA A 168 19.66 4.42 7.30
C ALA A 168 19.58 5.90 7.69
N ALA A 169 19.03 6.75 6.81
CA ALA A 169 18.83 8.16 7.09
C ALA A 169 17.75 8.41 8.17
N GLY A 170 16.77 7.52 8.30
CA GLY A 170 15.69 7.59 9.29
C GLY A 170 16.03 7.05 10.68
N ASN A 171 17.24 6.52 10.90
CA ASN A 171 17.70 5.90 12.15
C ASN A 171 16.94 4.63 12.62
N PHE A 172 16.07 4.04 11.78
CA PHE A 172 15.33 2.81 12.12
C PHE A 172 15.93 1.54 11.49
N TYR A 173 17.09 1.66 10.85
CA TYR A 173 17.81 0.56 10.19
C TYR A 173 18.01 -0.70 11.05
N ASN A 174 18.29 -0.52 12.34
CA ASN A 174 18.49 -1.62 13.30
C ASN A 174 17.23 -1.96 14.13
N VAL A 175 16.09 -1.34 13.81
CA VAL A 175 14.83 -1.48 14.56
C VAL A 175 13.82 -2.30 13.77
N VAL A 176 13.77 -2.11 12.44
CA VAL A 176 12.93 -2.92 11.55
C VAL A 176 13.36 -4.39 11.60
N PRO A 177 12.42 -5.36 11.49
CA PRO A 177 12.73 -6.78 11.62
C PRO A 177 13.65 -7.30 10.50
N PHE A 178 13.65 -6.63 9.36
CA PHE A 178 14.60 -6.81 8.27
C PHE A 178 14.55 -5.58 7.36
N LEU A 179 15.55 -5.44 6.50
CA LEU A 179 15.59 -4.38 5.49
C LEU A 179 14.74 -4.77 4.27
N LEU A 180 13.71 -3.97 3.97
CA LEU A 180 12.72 -4.31 2.96
C LEU A 180 13.31 -4.45 1.55
N GLU A 181 14.11 -3.47 1.10
CA GLU A 181 14.77 -3.54 -0.21
C GLU A 181 15.63 -4.80 -0.32
N THR A 182 16.47 -5.09 0.68
CA THR A 182 17.31 -6.30 0.69
C THR A 182 16.45 -7.56 0.57
N LYS A 183 15.37 -7.66 1.34
CA LYS A 183 14.47 -8.82 1.31
C LYS A 183 13.82 -8.99 -0.06
N LEU A 184 13.34 -7.91 -0.68
CA LEU A 184 12.72 -7.95 -2.00
C LEU A 184 13.71 -8.39 -3.09
N ARG A 185 14.96 -7.89 -3.05
CA ARG A 185 16.03 -8.35 -3.95
C ARG A 185 16.31 -9.84 -3.77
N MET A 186 16.38 -10.34 -2.54
CA MET A 186 16.57 -11.77 -2.25
C MET A 186 15.43 -12.66 -2.79
N LEU A 187 14.20 -12.12 -2.86
CA LEU A 187 13.05 -12.80 -3.46
C LEU A 187 13.08 -12.77 -5.01
N GLY A 188 14.13 -12.21 -5.61
CA GLY A 188 14.33 -12.20 -7.06
C GLY A 188 13.72 -10.99 -7.77
N ALA A 189 13.36 -9.93 -7.04
CA ALA A 189 12.84 -8.71 -7.64
C ALA A 189 13.93 -7.92 -8.39
N HIS A 190 13.56 -7.35 -9.55
CA HIS A 190 14.37 -6.35 -10.24
C HIS A 190 14.14 -4.98 -9.59
N PHE A 191 14.84 -4.74 -8.49
CA PHE A 191 14.62 -3.54 -7.67
C PHE A 191 15.29 -2.30 -8.27
N VAL A 192 14.49 -1.22 -8.43
CA VAL A 192 14.92 0.07 -8.99
C VAL A 192 14.74 1.17 -7.95
N SER A 193 15.86 1.69 -7.43
CA SER A 193 15.88 2.84 -6.52
C SER A 193 16.04 4.16 -7.27
N GLY A 194 15.25 5.17 -6.89
CA GLY A 194 15.48 6.58 -7.21
C GLY A 194 16.19 7.32 -6.08
N PRO A 195 16.45 8.63 -6.24
CA PRO A 195 17.05 9.44 -5.18
C PRO A 195 16.22 9.42 -3.90
N ASN A 196 16.87 9.40 -2.74
CA ASN A 196 16.20 9.38 -1.44
C ASN A 196 15.17 10.52 -1.32
N PHE A 197 13.99 10.18 -0.81
CA PHE A 197 12.88 11.10 -0.55
C PHE A 197 12.38 11.87 -1.78
N LYS A 198 12.63 11.33 -2.99
CA LYS A 198 12.05 11.80 -4.24
C LYS A 198 11.07 10.78 -4.80
N PRO A 199 10.05 11.23 -5.55
CA PRO A 199 9.11 10.31 -6.18
C PRO A 199 9.83 9.32 -7.11
N ASN A 200 9.53 8.03 -6.94
CA ASN A 200 9.95 6.95 -7.82
C ASN A 200 8.85 5.88 -7.83
N VAL A 201 8.32 5.58 -9.01
CA VAL A 201 7.20 4.64 -9.20
C VAL A 201 7.59 3.63 -10.26
N GLN A 202 7.43 2.35 -9.96
CA GLN A 202 7.70 1.24 -10.87
C GLN A 202 6.42 0.48 -11.16
N THR A 203 6.24 0.06 -12.42
CA THR A 203 5.10 -0.73 -12.87
C THR A 203 5.59 -1.96 -13.60
N SER A 204 5.11 -3.13 -13.18
CA SER A 204 5.39 -4.41 -13.81
C SER A 204 4.08 -5.15 -14.02
N GLY A 205 3.51 -5.04 -15.22
CA GLY A 205 2.17 -5.53 -15.53
C GLY A 205 1.11 -4.90 -14.61
N ARG A 206 0.55 -5.70 -13.71
CA ARG A 206 -0.48 -5.29 -12.73
C ARG A 206 0.08 -5.03 -11.32
N LEU A 207 1.40 -5.06 -11.16
CA LEU A 207 2.07 -4.64 -9.93
C LEU A 207 2.56 -3.20 -10.05
N VAL A 208 2.17 -2.33 -9.12
CA VAL A 208 2.60 -0.92 -9.08
C VAL A 208 3.21 -0.60 -7.73
N THR A 209 4.45 -0.13 -7.69
CA THR A 209 5.16 0.16 -6.44
C THR A 209 5.73 1.55 -6.39
N GLY A 210 5.74 2.16 -5.21
CA GLY A 210 6.23 3.52 -4.96
C GLY A 210 7.28 3.51 -3.86
N GLN A 211 8.33 4.31 -4.01
CA GLN A 211 9.49 4.23 -3.13
C GLN A 211 9.23 4.74 -1.71
N ASN A 212 8.53 5.86 -1.56
CA ASN A 212 8.50 6.64 -0.32
C ASN A 212 7.22 7.51 -0.28
N PRO A 213 6.95 8.28 0.80
CA PRO A 213 5.75 9.11 0.87
C PRO A 213 5.55 10.04 -0.35
N GLN A 214 6.64 10.57 -0.91
CA GLN A 214 6.60 11.46 -2.09
C GLN A 214 6.14 10.72 -3.36
N SER A 215 6.15 9.39 -3.35
CA SER A 215 5.69 8.53 -4.44
C SER A 215 4.20 8.20 -4.36
N ALA A 216 3.50 8.51 -3.25
CA ALA A 216 2.13 8.07 -3.03
C ALA A 216 1.12 8.59 -4.08
N LYS A 217 1.15 9.90 -4.35
CA LYS A 217 0.30 10.52 -5.38
C LYS A 217 0.58 9.99 -6.80
N PRO A 218 1.81 10.04 -7.34
CA PRO A 218 2.07 9.57 -8.70
C PRO A 218 1.83 8.06 -8.86
N LEU A 219 2.00 7.27 -7.79
CA LEU A 219 1.60 5.86 -7.78
C LEU A 219 0.09 5.70 -7.97
N ALA A 220 -0.72 6.41 -7.20
CA ALA A 220 -2.18 6.33 -7.30
C ALA A 220 -2.66 6.77 -8.70
N GLU A 221 -2.05 7.82 -9.27
CA GLU A 221 -2.34 8.28 -10.64
C GLU A 221 -1.99 7.21 -11.69
N GLN A 222 -0.88 6.48 -11.49
CA GLN A 222 -0.52 5.34 -12.35
C GLN A 222 -1.54 4.20 -12.22
N VAL A 223 -2.00 3.88 -11.01
CA VAL A 223 -3.04 2.87 -10.79
C VAL A 223 -4.35 3.26 -11.50
N VAL A 224 -4.81 4.50 -11.36
CA VAL A 224 -6.01 5.00 -12.05
C VAL A 224 -5.88 4.85 -13.57
N ARG A 225 -4.70 5.18 -14.14
CA ARG A 225 -4.44 4.99 -15.57
C ARG A 225 -4.54 3.52 -15.99
N LEU A 226 -3.96 2.61 -15.21
CA LEU A 226 -4.02 1.17 -15.50
C LEU A 226 -5.45 0.63 -15.40
N VAL A 227 -6.22 1.03 -14.39
CA VAL A 227 -7.63 0.64 -14.23
C VAL A 227 -8.43 1.08 -15.46
N ARG A 228 -8.31 2.34 -15.88
CA ARG A 228 -9.05 2.86 -17.03
C ARG A 228 -8.69 2.17 -18.35
N HIS A 229 -7.50 1.59 -18.44
CA HIS A 229 -7.08 0.79 -19.59
C HIS A 229 -7.57 -0.67 -19.51
N HIS A 230 -7.54 -1.29 -18.32
CA HIS A 230 -7.85 -2.72 -18.14
C HIS A 230 -9.34 -3.01 -17.91
N PHE A 231 -10.07 -2.03 -17.37
CA PHE A 231 -11.49 -2.08 -17.10
C PHE A 231 -12.18 -0.90 -17.80
N PRO A 232 -12.17 -0.87 -19.15
CA PRO A 232 -12.77 0.24 -19.88
C PRO A 232 -14.25 0.32 -19.52
N SER A 233 -14.71 1.48 -19.04
CA SER A 233 -16.12 1.76 -19.08
C SER A 233 -16.53 1.80 -20.56
N HIS A 234 -17.60 1.10 -20.94
CA HIS A 234 -18.17 1.24 -22.27
C HIS A 234 -18.67 2.70 -22.42
N GLN A 235 -17.79 3.60 -22.86
CA GLN A 235 -18.23 4.85 -23.45
C GLN A 235 -18.87 4.48 -24.78
N GLY A 236 -20.17 4.71 -24.87
CA GLY A 236 -20.93 4.54 -26.09
C GLY A 236 -20.23 5.25 -27.23
N SER A 237 -19.87 4.49 -28.25
CA SER A 237 -19.69 5.03 -29.60
C SER A 237 -21.02 5.66 -30.01
N ASN A 238 -21.03 6.99 -30.14
CA ASN A 238 -22.03 7.71 -30.95
C ASN A 238 -22.00 7.20 -32.39
#